data_AF-A0A2G6FP87-F1
#
_entry.id   AF-A0A2G6FP87-F1
#
_cell.length_a   1.000
_cell.length_b   1.000
_cell.length_c   1.000
_cell.angle_alpha   90.00
_cell.angle_beta   90.00
_cell.angle_gamma   90.00
#
_symmetry.space_group_name_H-M   'P 1'
#
loop_
_entity.id
_entity.type
_entity.pdbx_description
1 polymer ?
#
loop_
_entity_poly.entity_id
_entity_poly.type
_entity_poly.pdbx_seq_one_letter_code
_entity_poly.pdbx_strand_id
1 'polypeptide(L)'
;MHQIDSYPEPFEFITFLVWVSAVLRRPMHQTVLGSTLSKGNELPLKILLIHPEFPDTFWSFKHALKFIRKRAAYPPLGLLTVAGMLPKDWSLRLIDINIQNLSDQDLAWADYAFVSAMAVQRESAVKVIARCNKVGLSVIAGGPLFTNEYDQFDGVDHFVLNEAELTLPPFLDDLQKGVARPIYQTTEFADIRKTPIPMWELAKLKRYGAMGVQFSRGCPFNCDFCNVTALFGHKPRIKTTAQMIAELDKLYRLGWRGSIFFVDDNFISKKRHLKTDLLPALIEWRKGKKGMPFNTEASLDLVDDEQLMKMMV
;
A
#
# COMPACT_ATOMS: atom_id res chain seq x y z
N MET A 1 -51.00 -33.71 40.25
CA MET A 1 -51.01 -35.05 39.63
C MET A 1 -50.24 -34.92 38.33
N HIS A 2 -48.91 -35.03 38.23
CA HIS A 2 -47.75 -35.36 39.07
C HIS A 2 -46.75 -34.19 38.87
N GLN A 3 -46.23 -33.40 39.85
CA GLN A 3 -45.24 -33.68 40.90
C GLN A 3 -44.09 -34.60 40.45
N ILE A 4 -42.78 -34.38 40.67
CA ILE A 4 -41.92 -33.41 41.40
C ILE A 4 -40.48 -33.94 41.12
N ASP A 5 -39.45 -33.12 40.86
CA ASP A 5 -38.22 -32.88 41.68
C ASP A 5 -37.09 -32.57 40.66
N SER A 6 -36.07 -31.73 40.84
CA SER A 6 -35.57 -30.90 41.92
C SER A 6 -34.43 -30.01 41.35
N TYR A 7 -34.39 -28.72 41.68
CA TYR A 7 -33.18 -27.88 41.81
C TYR A 7 -32.73 -27.96 43.30
N PRO A 8 -31.56 -27.45 43.82
CA PRO A 8 -30.64 -26.41 43.29
C PRO A 8 -29.11 -26.52 43.62
N GLU A 9 -28.28 -25.71 42.92
CA GLU A 9 -27.09 -24.92 43.39
C GLU A 9 -25.91 -25.65 44.14
N PRO A 10 -24.93 -24.96 44.77
CA PRO A 10 -23.72 -24.36 44.20
C PRO A 10 -22.41 -24.76 44.93
N PHE A 11 -21.23 -24.48 44.36
CA PHE A 11 -19.98 -24.34 45.12
C PHE A 11 -19.12 -23.23 44.48
N GLU A 12 -19.20 -22.01 45.03
CA GLU A 12 -18.14 -21.29 45.79
C GLU A 12 -16.79 -21.22 45.04
N PHE A 13 -16.35 -20.09 44.47
CA PHE A 13 -15.92 -18.83 45.13
C PHE A 13 -15.06 -19.06 46.40
N ILE A 14 -13.72 -19.07 46.23
CA ILE A 14 -12.70 -18.39 47.06
C ILE A 14 -11.44 -18.30 46.16
N THR A 15 -11.13 -17.18 45.52
CA THR A 15 -10.50 -15.95 46.05
C THR A 15 -8.99 -16.12 46.28
N PHE A 16 -8.22 -15.28 45.57
CA PHE A 16 -6.89 -14.77 45.94
C PHE A 16 -5.72 -15.76 46.06
N LEU A 17 -4.95 -15.90 44.97
CA LEU A 17 -3.49 -15.74 44.90
C LEU A 17 -3.03 -16.28 43.53
N VAL A 18 -2.01 -15.66 42.96
CA VAL A 18 -1.36 -16.03 41.67
C VAL A 18 -2.01 -15.46 40.40
N TRP A 19 -2.32 -14.16 40.40
CA TRP A 19 -2.35 -13.37 39.17
C TRP A 19 -1.91 -11.91 39.40
N VAL A 20 -0.80 -11.73 40.12
CA VAL A 20 -0.03 -10.48 40.21
C VAL A 20 1.45 -10.87 40.28
N SER A 21 2.06 -11.22 39.14
CA SER A 21 3.53 -11.35 39.01
C SER A 21 4.09 -11.42 37.57
N ALA A 22 3.35 -10.97 36.54
CA ALA A 22 3.93 -10.86 35.19
C ALA A 22 3.57 -9.56 34.44
N VAL A 23 3.01 -8.59 35.16
CA VAL A 23 2.87 -7.20 34.71
C VAL A 23 3.51 -6.36 35.80
N LEU A 24 4.47 -5.51 35.44
CA LEU A 24 5.35 -4.69 36.27
C LEU A 24 6.69 -5.34 36.63
N ARG A 25 7.67 -5.18 35.73
CA ARG A 25 9.05 -4.72 36.01
C ARG A 25 9.79 -4.49 34.68
N ARG A 26 9.39 -3.44 33.95
CA ARG A 26 10.36 -2.70 33.12
C ARG A 26 11.15 -1.82 34.10
N PRO A 27 12.48 -1.86 34.14
CA PRO A 27 13.24 -0.96 35.00
C PRO A 27 13.13 0.46 34.44
N MET A 28 12.40 1.30 35.18
CA MET A 28 12.36 2.75 35.02
C MET A 28 13.43 3.31 35.95
N HIS A 29 14.55 3.78 35.40
CA HIS A 29 15.38 4.88 35.90
C HIS A 29 16.66 4.97 35.06
N GLN A 30 16.76 6.02 34.25
CA GLN A 30 17.99 6.81 34.21
C GLN A 30 17.64 8.27 33.95
N THR A 31 18.05 9.07 34.91
CA THR A 31 18.08 10.52 35.06
C THR A 31 18.47 11.24 33.76
N VAL A 32 17.60 12.11 33.24
CA VAL A 32 17.99 13.10 32.22
C VAL A 32 18.58 14.31 32.95
N LEU A 33 19.89 14.29 33.13
CA LEU A 33 20.68 15.52 33.23
C LEU A 33 20.67 16.16 31.84
N GLY A 34 20.34 17.45 31.80
CA GLY A 34 20.37 18.26 30.59
C GLY A 34 21.71 18.11 29.88
N SER A 35 21.67 17.53 28.69
CA SER A 35 22.74 17.67 27.71
C SER A 35 22.08 18.17 26.43
N THR A 36 22.52 19.34 26.00
CA THR A 36 22.29 19.90 24.68
C THR A 36 22.76 18.87 23.67
N LEU A 37 21.82 18.10 23.11
CA LEU A 37 22.11 17.13 22.05
C LEU A 37 22.46 17.92 20.78
N SER A 38 23.77 18.09 20.59
CA SER A 38 24.39 18.26 19.29
C SER A 38 23.76 17.29 18.28
N LYS A 39 23.43 17.78 17.08
CA LYS A 39 23.04 16.97 15.91
C LYS A 39 24.07 15.86 15.67
N GLY A 40 23.90 14.73 16.32
CA GLY A 40 24.74 13.56 16.22
C GLY A 40 24.13 12.63 15.20
N ASN A 41 24.87 12.43 14.11
CA ASN A 41 24.82 11.36 13.12
C ASN A 41 23.94 10.14 13.50
N GLU A 42 22.60 10.26 13.43
CA GLU A 42 21.69 9.13 13.55
C GLU A 42 21.82 8.29 12.28
N LEU A 43 22.08 6.99 12.44
CA LEU A 43 22.13 6.06 11.32
C LEU A 43 20.79 6.12 10.57
N PRO A 44 20.80 6.03 9.23
CA PRO A 44 19.58 6.11 8.45
C PRO A 44 18.61 4.98 8.83
N LEU A 45 17.35 5.32 9.06
CA LEU A 45 16.30 4.35 9.37
C LEU A 45 16.14 3.33 8.25
N LYS A 46 15.95 2.07 8.63
CA LYS A 46 15.78 0.92 7.73
C LYS A 46 14.32 0.52 7.69
N ILE A 47 13.68 0.72 6.55
CA ILE A 47 12.26 0.44 6.36
C ILE A 47 12.08 -0.78 5.47
N LEU A 48 11.32 -1.76 5.98
CA LEU A 48 10.90 -2.93 5.23
C LEU A 48 9.48 -2.73 4.73
N LEU A 49 9.32 -2.48 3.44
CA LEU A 49 8.03 -2.41 2.76
C LEU A 49 7.59 -3.85 2.46
N ILE A 50 6.47 -4.29 3.03
CA ILE A 50 5.99 -5.67 2.89
C ILE A 50 4.64 -5.67 2.17
N HIS A 51 4.59 -6.38 1.04
CA HIS A 51 3.37 -6.68 0.32
C HIS A 51 2.96 -8.14 0.58
N PRO A 52 1.85 -8.38 1.30
CA PRO A 52 1.42 -9.74 1.64
C PRO A 52 1.07 -10.61 0.41
N GLU A 53 0.95 -11.92 0.62
CA GLU A 53 0.62 -12.86 -0.47
C GLU A 53 -0.84 -12.70 -0.89
N PHE A 54 -1.10 -12.77 -2.19
CA PHE A 54 -2.43 -13.04 -2.73
C PHE A 54 -2.78 -14.52 -2.53
N PRO A 55 -3.98 -14.84 -2.04
CA PRO A 55 -4.46 -16.22 -2.07
C PRO A 55 -4.58 -16.71 -3.53
N ASP A 56 -4.56 -18.03 -3.71
CA ASP A 56 -4.75 -18.64 -5.03
C ASP A 56 -6.18 -18.35 -5.51
N THR A 57 -6.29 -17.36 -6.38
CA THR A 57 -7.55 -16.82 -6.91
C THR A 57 -7.41 -16.58 -8.40
N PHE A 58 -8.54 -16.46 -9.12
CA PHE A 58 -8.54 -16.10 -10.54
C PHE A 58 -7.69 -14.85 -10.82
N TRP A 59 -7.84 -13.81 -9.98
CA TRP A 59 -7.14 -12.52 -10.11
C TRP A 59 -5.65 -12.56 -9.77
N SER A 60 -5.19 -13.58 -9.03
CA SER A 60 -3.75 -13.77 -8.78
C SER A 60 -2.99 -14.21 -10.02
N PHE A 61 -3.69 -14.80 -11.01
CA PHE A 61 -3.13 -15.44 -12.20
C PHE A 61 -1.99 -16.44 -11.88
N LYS A 62 -1.93 -16.98 -10.66
CA LYS A 62 -0.78 -17.75 -10.13
C LYS A 62 -0.37 -18.92 -11.04
N HIS A 63 -1.35 -19.57 -11.68
CA HIS A 63 -1.09 -20.66 -12.63
C HIS A 63 -0.76 -20.17 -14.04
N ALA A 64 -1.45 -19.13 -14.52
CA ALA A 64 -1.22 -18.55 -15.85
C ALA A 64 0.17 -17.90 -15.98
N LEU A 65 0.62 -17.21 -14.93
CA LEU A 65 1.91 -16.52 -14.91
C LEU A 65 3.11 -17.46 -15.03
N LYS A 66 2.97 -18.73 -14.63
CA LYS A 66 4.01 -19.76 -14.79
C LYS A 66 4.39 -19.96 -16.25
N PHE A 67 3.42 -19.90 -17.16
CA PHE A 67 3.66 -20.07 -18.61
C PHE A 67 4.51 -18.95 -19.21
N ILE A 68 4.40 -17.73 -18.67
CA ILE A 68 5.24 -16.58 -19.07
C ILE A 68 6.44 -16.37 -18.13
N ARG A 69 6.75 -17.35 -17.26
CA ARG A 69 7.86 -17.34 -16.28
C ARG A 69 7.83 -16.13 -15.34
N LYS A 70 6.63 -15.66 -14.99
CA LYS A 70 6.38 -14.59 -14.02
C LYS A 70 5.84 -15.15 -12.72
N ARG A 71 6.02 -14.40 -11.63
CA ARG A 71 5.60 -14.80 -10.27
C ARG A 71 4.41 -14.00 -9.75
N ALA A 72 4.29 -12.74 -10.18
CA ALA A 72 3.15 -11.88 -9.90
C ALA A 72 2.79 -11.06 -11.15
N ALA A 73 1.53 -10.63 -11.25
CA ALA A 73 1.07 -9.83 -12.38
C ALA A 73 1.71 -8.44 -12.34
N TYR A 74 1.63 -7.78 -11.19
CA TYR A 74 2.08 -6.39 -10.97
C TYR A 74 2.86 -6.27 -9.66
N PRO A 75 3.82 -5.33 -9.56
CA PRO A 75 4.40 -4.94 -8.29
C PRO A 75 3.41 -4.08 -7.47
N PRO A 76 3.60 -3.96 -6.14
CA PRO A 76 2.74 -3.16 -5.28
C PRO A 76 2.95 -1.65 -5.50
N LEU A 77 2.24 -1.09 -6.48
CA LEU A 77 2.39 0.32 -6.89
C LEU A 77 2.21 1.30 -5.71
N GLY A 78 1.25 1.04 -4.81
CA GLY A 78 1.02 1.86 -3.62
C GLY A 78 2.25 1.96 -2.71
N LEU A 79 2.87 0.81 -2.37
CA LEU A 79 4.10 0.79 -1.56
C LEU A 79 5.28 1.45 -2.28
N LEU A 80 5.41 1.24 -3.60
CA LEU A 80 6.46 1.90 -4.39
C LEU A 80 6.27 3.42 -4.45
N THR A 81 5.03 3.89 -4.41
CA THR A 81 4.69 5.32 -4.35
C THR A 81 5.02 5.88 -2.98
N VAL A 82 4.59 5.20 -1.90
CA VAL A 82 4.93 5.55 -0.51
C VAL A 82 6.44 5.60 -0.33
N ALA A 83 7.19 4.64 -0.87
CA ALA A 83 8.65 4.64 -0.83
C ALA A 83 9.25 5.95 -1.36
N GLY A 84 8.72 6.47 -2.48
CA GLY A 84 9.15 7.74 -3.06
C GLY A 84 8.80 8.98 -2.24
N MET A 85 7.97 8.84 -1.20
CA MET A 85 7.59 9.90 -0.26
C MET A 85 8.38 9.85 1.05
N LEU A 86 9.13 8.77 1.30
CA LEU A 86 9.96 8.65 2.50
C LEU A 86 11.23 9.51 2.38
N PRO A 87 11.84 9.89 3.53
CA PRO A 87 13.12 10.60 3.52
C PRO A 87 14.19 9.86 2.72
N LYS A 88 14.97 10.62 1.94
CA LYS A 88 15.93 10.08 0.95
C LYS A 88 17.13 9.37 1.56
N ASP A 89 17.44 9.71 2.80
CA ASP A 89 18.51 9.12 3.59
C ASP A 89 18.12 7.76 4.16
N TRP A 90 16.82 7.44 4.26
CA TRP A 90 16.37 6.15 4.75
C TRP A 90 16.74 5.00 3.81
N SER A 91 17.07 3.85 4.40
CA SER A 91 17.37 2.63 3.67
C SER A 91 16.10 1.81 3.49
N LEU A 92 15.71 1.54 2.25
CA LEU A 92 14.44 0.88 1.94
C LEU A 92 14.66 -0.52 1.33
N ARG A 93 13.84 -1.50 1.74
CA ARG A 93 13.73 -2.81 1.07
C ARG A 93 12.27 -3.13 0.79
N LEU A 94 11.99 -3.64 -0.41
CA LEU A 94 10.68 -4.19 -0.76
C LEU A 94 10.69 -5.72 -0.67
N ILE A 95 9.79 -6.26 0.15
CA ILE A 95 9.45 -7.68 0.18
C ILE A 95 8.03 -7.87 -0.33
N ASP A 96 7.93 -8.32 -1.58
CA ASP A 96 6.68 -8.79 -2.15
C ASP A 96 6.62 -10.32 -2.03
N ILE A 97 5.75 -10.79 -1.12
CA ILE A 97 5.65 -12.22 -0.77
C ILE A 97 5.20 -13.07 -1.97
N ASN A 98 4.55 -12.45 -2.96
CA ASN A 98 4.12 -13.11 -4.19
C ASN A 98 5.28 -13.54 -5.09
N ILE A 99 6.48 -12.95 -4.92
CA ILE A 99 7.64 -13.26 -5.76
C ILE A 99 8.84 -13.81 -4.99
N GLN A 100 8.89 -13.63 -3.68
CA GLN A 100 9.97 -14.08 -2.80
C GLN A 100 9.49 -14.28 -1.36
N ASN A 101 10.23 -15.05 -0.56
CA ASN A 101 9.88 -15.26 0.85
C ASN A 101 10.29 -14.04 1.70
N LEU A 102 9.50 -13.74 2.73
CA LEU A 102 9.89 -12.86 3.83
C LEU A 102 10.74 -13.65 4.83
N SER A 103 12.04 -13.36 4.92
CA SER A 103 12.97 -14.06 5.80
C SER A 103 13.11 -13.37 7.16
N ASP A 104 13.61 -14.10 8.16
CA ASP A 104 13.87 -13.51 9.49
C ASP A 104 15.04 -12.52 9.45
N GLN A 105 15.95 -12.64 8.48
CA GLN A 105 17.02 -11.66 8.24
C GLN A 105 16.46 -10.34 7.69
N ASP A 106 15.37 -10.38 6.91
CA ASP A 106 14.71 -9.16 6.46
C ASP A 106 14.08 -8.42 7.64
N LEU A 107 13.40 -9.17 8.53
CA LEU A 107 12.79 -8.61 9.74
C LEU A 107 13.84 -8.04 10.69
N ALA A 108 14.92 -8.77 10.96
CA ALA A 108 16.00 -8.34 11.85
C ALA A 108 16.82 -7.15 11.30
N TRP A 109 16.78 -6.92 9.99
CA TRP A 109 17.45 -5.78 9.37
C TRP A 109 16.69 -4.47 9.56
N ALA A 110 15.37 -4.52 9.74
CA ALA A 110 14.51 -3.35 9.70
C ALA A 110 14.30 -2.71 11.08
N ASP A 111 14.12 -1.40 11.10
CA ASP A 111 13.65 -0.65 12.27
C ASP A 111 12.11 -0.59 12.29
N TYR A 112 11.49 -0.52 11.10
CA TYR A 112 10.04 -0.54 10.94
C TYR A 112 9.60 -1.38 9.74
N ALA A 113 8.46 -2.07 9.89
CA ALA A 113 7.75 -2.76 8.82
C ALA A 113 6.57 -1.91 8.32
N PHE A 114 6.60 -1.53 7.05
CA PHE A 114 5.49 -0.84 6.37
C PHE A 114 4.69 -1.88 5.59
N VAL A 115 3.48 -2.20 6.05
CA VAL A 115 2.62 -3.23 5.47
C VAL A 115 1.48 -2.60 4.68
N SER A 116 1.31 -3.00 3.42
CA SER A 116 0.16 -2.60 2.62
C SER A 116 -0.47 -3.75 1.88
N ALA A 117 -1.79 -3.83 1.96
CA ALA A 117 -2.58 -4.96 1.50
C ALA A 117 -3.94 -4.52 0.94
N MET A 118 -4.47 -5.35 0.04
CA MET A 118 -5.85 -5.34 -0.41
C MET A 118 -6.70 -6.31 0.44
N ALA A 119 -8.03 -6.15 0.42
CA ALA A 119 -8.94 -6.98 1.21
C ALA A 119 -8.71 -8.50 1.02
N VAL A 120 -8.45 -8.93 -0.22
CA VAL A 120 -8.16 -10.33 -0.55
C VAL A 120 -6.88 -10.88 0.11
N GLN A 121 -5.98 -10.01 0.56
CA GLN A 121 -4.71 -10.38 1.21
C GLN A 121 -4.83 -10.40 2.75
N ARG A 122 -6.04 -10.24 3.31
CA ARG A 122 -6.29 -10.12 4.75
C ARG A 122 -5.60 -11.18 5.59
N GLU A 123 -5.78 -12.46 5.26
CA GLU A 123 -5.14 -13.56 5.99
C GLU A 123 -3.62 -13.49 5.96
N SER A 124 -3.04 -13.14 4.80
CA SER A 124 -1.59 -12.98 4.70
C SER A 124 -1.10 -11.77 5.48
N ALA A 125 -1.86 -10.67 5.51
CA ALA A 125 -1.52 -9.49 6.28
C ALA A 125 -1.46 -9.81 7.79
N VAL A 126 -2.46 -10.53 8.32
CA VAL A 126 -2.47 -11.00 9.72
C VAL A 126 -1.21 -11.83 10.04
N LYS A 127 -0.86 -12.78 9.15
CA LYS A 127 0.35 -13.61 9.33
C LYS A 127 1.64 -12.79 9.31
N VAL A 128 1.74 -11.79 8.44
CA VAL A 128 2.90 -10.88 8.37
C VAL A 128 3.03 -10.06 9.64
N ILE A 129 1.93 -9.46 10.10
CA ILE A 129 1.88 -8.64 11.32
C ILE A 129 2.30 -9.48 12.53
N ALA A 130 1.73 -10.68 12.67
CA ALA A 130 2.11 -11.61 13.75
C ALA A 130 3.60 -11.98 13.74
N ARG A 131 4.21 -12.14 12.55
CA ARG A 131 5.66 -12.40 12.43
C ARG A 131 6.50 -11.20 12.85
N CYS A 132 6.09 -9.98 12.50
CA CYS A 132 6.78 -8.76 12.92
C CYS A 132 6.72 -8.61 14.45
N ASN A 133 5.54 -8.78 15.03
CA ASN A 133 5.33 -8.71 16.48
C ASN A 133 6.14 -9.75 17.26
N LYS A 134 6.25 -10.98 16.73
CA LYS A 134 7.05 -12.04 17.36
C LYS A 134 8.52 -11.65 17.56
N VAL A 135 9.07 -10.79 16.69
CA VAL A 135 10.46 -10.32 16.78
C VAL A 135 10.57 -8.89 17.32
N GLY A 136 9.45 -8.29 17.76
CA GLY A 136 9.40 -6.93 18.27
C GLY A 136 9.62 -5.84 17.23
N LEU A 137 9.40 -6.13 15.94
CA LEU A 137 9.51 -5.16 14.86
C LEU A 137 8.24 -4.31 14.79
N SER A 138 8.38 -2.99 14.91
CA SER A 138 7.23 -2.09 14.87
C SER A 138 6.58 -2.06 13.49
N VAL A 139 5.25 -2.14 13.47
CA VAL A 139 4.42 -2.26 12.27
C VAL A 139 3.65 -0.97 12.02
N ILE A 140 3.79 -0.46 10.80
CA ILE A 140 3.02 0.65 10.25
C ILE A 140 2.19 0.11 9.10
N ALA A 141 0.86 0.18 9.21
CA ALA A 141 -0.05 -0.39 8.23
C ALA A 141 -0.82 0.70 7.46
N GLY A 142 -1.00 0.49 6.16
CA GLY A 142 -1.76 1.42 5.32
C GLY A 142 -2.19 0.81 3.98
N GLY A 143 -3.07 1.52 3.27
CA GLY A 143 -3.66 1.03 2.02
C GLY A 143 -5.04 0.41 2.19
N PRO A 144 -5.65 -0.10 1.11
CA PRO A 144 -7.11 -0.29 1.02
C PRO A 144 -7.71 -1.21 2.09
N LEU A 145 -7.04 -2.30 2.46
CA LEU A 145 -7.51 -3.19 3.53
C LEU A 145 -7.62 -2.44 4.86
N PHE A 146 -6.54 -1.76 5.25
CA PHE A 146 -6.47 -1.10 6.55
C PHE A 146 -7.34 0.16 6.59
N THR A 147 -7.49 0.90 5.49
CA THR A 147 -8.43 2.04 5.44
C THR A 147 -9.86 1.63 5.79
N ASN A 148 -10.29 0.43 5.42
CA ASN A 148 -11.66 -0.02 5.65
C ASN A 148 -11.84 -0.81 6.96
N GLU A 149 -10.80 -1.50 7.44
CA GLU A 149 -10.93 -2.51 8.50
C GLU A 149 -9.81 -2.41 9.57
N TYR A 150 -9.16 -1.25 9.75
CA TYR A 150 -8.02 -1.12 10.68
C TYR A 150 -8.35 -1.57 12.12
N ASP A 151 -9.59 -1.38 12.55
CA ASP A 151 -10.11 -1.75 13.87
C ASP A 151 -10.13 -3.26 14.10
N GLN A 152 -9.96 -4.07 13.04
CA GLN A 152 -9.88 -5.53 13.10
C GLN A 152 -8.45 -6.07 13.11
N PHE A 153 -7.43 -5.21 13.18
CA PHE A 153 -6.02 -5.60 13.18
C PHE A 153 -5.32 -5.25 14.48
N ASP A 154 -5.09 -6.27 15.30
CA ASP A 154 -4.22 -6.17 16.47
C ASP A 154 -2.74 -6.18 16.10
N GLY A 155 -1.92 -5.57 16.96
CA GLY A 155 -0.46 -5.62 16.83
C GLY A 155 0.08 -4.77 15.68
N VAL A 156 -0.65 -3.73 15.29
CA VAL A 156 -0.14 -2.63 14.46
C VAL A 156 0.09 -1.43 15.38
N ASP A 157 1.27 -0.81 15.32
CA ASP A 157 1.60 0.34 16.17
C ASP A 157 0.98 1.62 15.62
N HIS A 158 1.03 1.79 14.29
CA HIS A 158 0.55 2.99 13.61
C HIS A 158 -0.20 2.66 12.32
N PHE A 159 -1.36 3.29 12.15
CA PHE A 159 -2.14 3.24 10.92
C PHE A 159 -1.99 4.54 10.15
N VAL A 160 -1.59 4.44 8.89
CA VAL A 160 -1.58 5.55 7.92
C VAL A 160 -2.65 5.25 6.87
N LEU A 161 -3.84 5.81 7.11
CA LEU A 161 -5.07 5.51 6.37
C LEU A 161 -5.31 6.52 5.24
N ASN A 162 -6.28 6.20 4.38
CA ASN A 162 -6.66 7.01 3.21
C ASN A 162 -5.47 7.25 2.25
N GLU A 163 -5.38 8.43 1.65
CA GLU A 163 -4.32 8.78 0.70
C GLU A 163 -3.07 9.28 1.42
N ALA A 164 -1.96 8.54 1.25
CA ALA A 164 -0.70 8.77 1.94
C ALA A 164 -0.17 10.20 1.74
N GLU A 165 -0.46 10.86 0.62
CA GLU A 165 -0.04 12.25 0.36
C GLU A 165 -0.51 13.24 1.43
N LEU A 166 -1.59 12.92 2.16
CA LEU A 166 -2.13 13.74 3.24
C LEU A 166 -1.77 13.20 4.63
N THR A 167 -1.70 11.88 4.79
CA THR A 167 -1.60 11.23 6.11
C THR A 167 -0.18 10.79 6.46
N LEU A 168 0.67 10.50 5.47
CA LEU A 168 2.05 10.09 5.71
C LEU A 168 2.95 11.24 6.18
N PRO A 169 2.92 12.46 5.60
CA PRO A 169 3.76 13.56 6.09
C PRO A 169 3.61 13.89 7.58
N PRO A 170 2.39 14.06 8.14
CA PRO A 170 2.25 14.29 9.58
C PRO A 170 2.67 13.08 10.43
N PHE A 171 2.47 11.85 9.93
CA PHE A 171 2.99 10.66 10.61
C PHE A 171 4.52 10.67 10.70
N LEU A 172 5.21 10.99 9.61
CA LEU A 172 6.68 11.03 9.57
C LEU A 172 7.25 12.13 10.50
N ASP A 173 6.59 13.28 10.56
CA ASP A 173 6.98 14.38 11.47
C ASP A 173 6.85 13.97 12.95
N ASP A 174 5.75 13.33 13.32
CA ASP A 174 5.55 12.83 14.68
C ASP A 174 6.48 11.64 15.00
N LEU A 175 6.74 10.76 14.02
CA LEU A 175 7.68 9.64 14.16
C LEU A 175 9.09 10.14 14.46
N GLN A 176 9.55 11.16 13.74
CA GLN A 176 10.86 11.78 14.00
C GLN A 176 10.95 12.43 15.38
N LYS A 177 9.84 12.94 15.91
CA LYS A 177 9.75 13.54 17.24
C LYS A 177 9.53 12.53 18.37
N GLY A 178 9.34 11.24 18.05
CA GLY A 178 9.02 10.20 19.03
C GLY A 178 7.62 10.34 19.64
N VAL A 179 6.69 11.02 18.96
CA VAL A 179 5.30 11.26 19.42
C VAL A 179 4.25 10.73 18.43
N ALA A 180 4.64 9.76 17.59
CA ALA A 180 3.75 9.13 16.62
C ALA A 180 2.48 8.57 17.30
N ARG A 181 1.33 8.91 16.73
CA ARG A 181 0.01 8.51 17.20
C ARG A 181 -0.41 7.17 16.61
N PRO A 182 -1.34 6.43 17.23
CA PRO A 182 -1.78 5.15 16.68
C PRO A 182 -2.46 5.25 15.31
N ILE A 183 -3.11 6.37 14.99
CA ILE A 183 -3.92 6.51 13.75
C ILE A 183 -3.73 7.89 13.12
N TYR A 184 -3.45 7.90 11.81
CA TYR A 184 -3.43 9.06 10.93
C TYR A 184 -4.43 8.83 9.81
N GLN A 185 -5.49 9.65 9.76
CA GLN A 185 -6.58 9.53 8.79
C GLN A 185 -7.10 10.91 8.40
N THR A 186 -7.82 10.97 7.28
CA THR A 186 -8.46 12.19 6.80
C THR A 186 -9.69 11.88 5.95
N THR A 187 -10.63 12.79 5.92
CA THR A 187 -11.79 12.77 5.00
C THR A 187 -11.49 13.44 3.67
N GLU A 188 -10.34 14.11 3.55
CA GLU A 188 -9.94 14.85 2.37
C GLU A 188 -9.30 13.94 1.32
N PHE A 189 -9.38 14.37 0.07
CA PHE A 189 -8.80 13.68 -1.08
C PHE A 189 -7.55 14.40 -1.56
N ALA A 190 -6.44 13.67 -1.74
CA ALA A 190 -5.16 14.29 -2.04
C ALA A 190 -5.10 15.00 -3.41
N ASP A 191 -4.24 16.00 -3.52
CA ASP A 191 -3.84 16.50 -4.83
C ASP A 191 -2.82 15.53 -5.46
N ILE A 192 -3.29 14.66 -6.37
CA ILE A 192 -2.45 13.63 -7.04
C ILE A 192 -1.28 14.24 -7.85
N ARG A 193 -1.31 15.54 -8.13
CA ARG A 193 -0.18 16.25 -8.76
C ARG A 193 1.05 16.35 -7.84
N LYS A 194 0.86 16.14 -6.54
CA LYS A 194 1.94 16.08 -5.53
C LYS A 194 2.53 14.68 -5.35
N THR A 195 1.92 13.65 -5.94
CA THR A 195 2.40 12.27 -5.86
C THR A 195 3.74 12.15 -6.59
N PRO A 196 4.79 11.63 -5.94
CA PRO A 196 6.09 11.45 -6.57
C PRO A 196 6.11 10.27 -7.52
N ILE A 197 7.20 10.15 -8.29
CA ILE A 197 7.46 8.97 -9.13
C ILE A 197 7.67 7.75 -8.21
N PRO A 198 6.97 6.63 -8.44
CA PRO A 198 7.19 5.39 -7.68
C PRO A 198 8.63 4.87 -7.78
N MET A 199 9.18 4.34 -6.68
CA MET A 199 10.55 3.80 -6.62
C MET A 199 10.67 2.39 -7.21
N TRP A 200 10.40 2.22 -8.50
CA TRP A 200 10.45 0.92 -9.18
C TRP A 200 11.81 0.20 -9.06
N GLU A 201 12.89 0.89 -8.73
CA GLU A 201 14.21 0.30 -8.43
C GLU A 201 14.18 -0.71 -7.28
N LEU A 202 13.23 -0.55 -6.34
CA LEU A 202 13.02 -1.52 -5.26
C LEU A 202 12.40 -2.82 -5.77
N ALA A 203 11.70 -2.79 -6.90
CA ALA A 203 11.01 -3.94 -7.46
C ALA A 203 11.95 -4.81 -8.32
N LYS A 204 11.79 -6.13 -8.22
CA LYS A 204 12.48 -7.09 -9.09
C LYS A 204 11.76 -7.19 -10.44
N LEU A 205 11.82 -6.14 -11.27
CA LEU A 205 11.08 -5.96 -12.53
C LEU A 205 10.88 -7.24 -13.35
N LYS A 206 11.95 -8.03 -13.55
CA LYS A 206 11.93 -9.28 -14.34
C LYS A 206 10.92 -10.32 -13.84
N ARG A 207 10.52 -10.29 -12.57
CA ARG A 207 9.57 -11.23 -11.93
C ARG A 207 8.11 -10.90 -12.19
N TYR A 208 7.80 -9.70 -12.67
CA TYR A 208 6.44 -9.22 -12.91
C TYR A 208 6.04 -9.30 -14.38
N GLY A 209 4.75 -9.54 -14.64
CA GLY A 209 4.18 -9.60 -15.99
C GLY A 209 3.99 -8.23 -16.63
N ALA A 210 3.53 -7.27 -15.86
CA ALA A 210 3.29 -5.89 -16.28
C ALA A 210 3.67 -4.91 -15.16
N MET A 211 3.87 -3.64 -15.50
CA MET A 211 4.05 -2.56 -14.52
C MET A 211 2.80 -1.69 -14.48
N GLY A 212 2.39 -1.29 -13.27
CA GLY A 212 1.30 -0.34 -13.07
C GLY A 212 1.79 1.11 -13.10
N VAL A 213 1.00 1.99 -13.71
CA VAL A 213 1.08 3.45 -13.55
C VAL A 213 -0.33 3.97 -13.25
N GLN A 214 -0.45 5.08 -12.50
CA GLN A 214 -1.75 5.66 -12.15
C GLN A 214 -1.81 7.09 -12.66
N PHE A 215 -2.74 7.38 -13.57
CA PHE A 215 -2.96 8.71 -14.09
C PHE A 215 -4.04 9.45 -13.29
N SER A 216 -5.00 8.75 -12.70
CA SER A 216 -6.14 9.35 -12.03
C SER A 216 -6.60 8.60 -10.78
N ARG A 217 -7.32 9.31 -9.92
CA ARG A 217 -8.05 8.75 -8.77
C ARG A 217 -9.46 9.34 -8.72
N GLY A 218 -10.42 8.51 -8.34
CA GLY A 218 -11.83 8.88 -8.23
C GLY A 218 -12.60 8.68 -9.52
N CYS A 219 -13.89 8.38 -9.41
CA CYS A 219 -14.75 7.98 -10.52
C CYS A 219 -16.12 8.67 -10.42
N PRO A 220 -16.66 9.25 -11.51
CA PRO A 220 -17.93 9.97 -11.44
C PRO A 220 -19.14 9.04 -11.35
N PHE A 221 -18.96 7.74 -11.61
CA PHE A 221 -20.02 6.75 -11.52
C PHE A 221 -20.35 6.39 -10.07
N ASN A 222 -21.53 5.81 -9.86
CA ASN A 222 -22.00 5.35 -8.56
C ASN A 222 -22.50 3.91 -8.65
N CYS A 223 -21.59 2.98 -8.96
CA CYS A 223 -21.90 1.56 -9.08
C CYS A 223 -22.00 0.91 -7.69
N ASP A 224 -23.12 0.23 -7.40
CA ASP A 224 -23.39 -0.35 -6.07
C ASP A 224 -22.36 -1.40 -5.60
N PHE A 225 -21.64 -2.01 -6.54
CA PHE A 225 -20.63 -3.03 -6.26
C PHE A 225 -19.22 -2.47 -6.06
N CYS A 226 -19.02 -1.16 -6.26
CA CYS A 226 -17.71 -0.55 -6.40
C CYS A 226 -17.32 0.25 -5.15
N ASN A 227 -16.12 0.05 -4.62
CA ASN A 227 -15.59 0.79 -3.46
C ASN A 227 -14.72 2.01 -3.83
N VAL A 228 -14.56 2.30 -5.12
CA VAL A 228 -13.70 3.38 -5.63
C VAL A 228 -14.13 4.74 -5.13
N THR A 229 -15.44 5.02 -5.12
CA THR A 229 -15.96 6.32 -4.67
C THR A 229 -15.81 6.50 -3.17
N ALA A 230 -15.88 5.42 -2.39
CA ALA A 230 -15.59 5.44 -0.96
C ALA A 230 -14.09 5.71 -0.68
N LEU A 231 -13.19 5.15 -1.49
CA LEU A 231 -11.74 5.31 -1.30
C LEU A 231 -11.17 6.60 -1.89
N PHE A 232 -11.66 7.02 -3.06
CA PHE A 232 -11.05 8.08 -3.87
C PHE A 232 -12.00 9.21 -4.27
N GLY A 233 -13.28 9.11 -3.86
CA GLY A 233 -14.29 10.13 -4.11
C GLY A 233 -14.86 10.11 -5.53
N HIS A 234 -15.94 10.88 -5.71
CA HIS A 234 -16.64 10.96 -7.00
C HIS A 234 -15.97 11.89 -8.02
N LYS A 235 -15.09 12.78 -7.57
CA LYS A 235 -14.46 13.79 -8.43
C LYS A 235 -13.15 13.23 -8.98
N PRO A 236 -13.03 12.96 -10.30
CA PRO A 236 -11.78 12.45 -10.85
C PRO A 236 -10.70 13.53 -10.76
N ARG A 237 -9.58 13.16 -10.14
CA ARG A 237 -8.37 13.94 -9.99
C ARG A 237 -7.29 13.30 -10.84
N ILE A 238 -6.55 14.09 -11.60
CA ILE A 238 -5.58 13.59 -12.58
C ILE A 238 -4.18 14.13 -12.30
N LYS A 239 -3.18 13.29 -12.56
CA LYS A 239 -1.79 13.74 -12.68
C LYS A 239 -1.64 14.61 -13.91
N THR A 240 -0.57 15.39 -13.93
CA THR A 240 -0.18 16.11 -15.15
C THR A 240 0.38 15.15 -16.19
N THR A 241 0.24 15.49 -17.47
CA THR A 241 0.87 14.76 -18.58
C THR A 241 2.38 14.62 -18.37
N ALA A 242 3.05 15.67 -17.86
CA ALA A 242 4.48 15.63 -17.57
C ALA A 242 4.85 14.57 -16.52
N GLN A 243 4.05 14.40 -15.45
CA GLN A 243 4.26 13.33 -14.47
C GLN A 243 4.14 11.95 -15.14
N MET A 244 3.12 11.74 -15.97
CA MET A 244 2.94 10.46 -16.67
C MET A 244 4.11 10.13 -17.60
N ILE A 245 4.58 11.12 -18.37
CA ILE A 245 5.74 10.94 -19.24
C ILE A 245 7.01 10.64 -18.43
N ALA A 246 7.22 11.32 -17.30
CA ALA A 246 8.37 11.06 -16.42
C ALA A 246 8.34 9.66 -15.80
N GLU A 247 7.17 9.19 -15.38
CA GLU A 247 6.94 7.83 -14.87
C GLU A 247 7.24 6.76 -15.92
N LEU A 248 6.71 6.93 -17.14
CA LEU A 248 6.97 6.00 -18.25
C LEU A 248 8.44 6.01 -18.67
N ASP A 249 9.07 7.18 -18.72
CA ASP A 249 10.48 7.32 -19.06
C ASP A 249 11.39 6.69 -18.01
N LYS A 250 11.03 6.80 -16.72
CA LYS A 250 11.72 6.11 -15.62
C LYS A 250 11.70 4.59 -15.82
N LEU A 251 10.53 3.99 -16.06
CA LEU A 251 10.41 2.55 -16.33
C LEU A 251 11.21 2.13 -17.57
N TYR A 252 11.16 2.92 -18.65
CA TYR A 252 11.91 2.64 -19.86
C TYR A 252 13.43 2.68 -19.60
N ARG A 253 13.92 3.66 -18.83
CA ARG A 253 15.33 3.76 -18.40
C ARG A 253 15.78 2.61 -17.51
N LEU A 254 14.90 2.09 -16.65
CA LEU A 254 15.13 0.87 -15.86
C LEU A 254 15.11 -0.42 -16.70
N GLY A 255 14.95 -0.31 -18.03
CA GLY A 255 14.99 -1.43 -18.96
C GLY A 255 13.67 -2.18 -19.11
N TRP A 256 12.57 -1.65 -18.57
CA TRP A 256 11.26 -2.28 -18.76
C TRP A 256 10.78 -2.17 -20.21
N ARG A 257 10.34 -3.28 -20.79
CA ARG A 257 9.82 -3.35 -22.18
C ARG A 257 8.50 -4.13 -22.29
N GLY A 258 8.00 -4.69 -21.19
CA GLY A 258 6.72 -5.40 -21.15
C GLY A 258 5.54 -4.46 -21.05
N SER A 259 4.34 -4.99 -20.86
CA SER A 259 3.12 -4.19 -20.79
C SER A 259 3.11 -3.19 -19.62
N ILE A 260 2.50 -2.03 -19.86
CA ILE A 260 2.11 -1.06 -18.84
C ILE A 260 0.60 -1.10 -18.69
N PHE A 261 0.14 -1.19 -17.45
CA PHE A 261 -1.26 -1.09 -17.10
C PHE A 261 -1.51 0.25 -16.42
N PHE A 262 -2.38 1.07 -17.01
CA PHE A 262 -2.94 2.24 -16.35
C PHE A 262 -3.98 1.73 -15.36
N VAL A 263 -3.65 1.74 -14.07
CA VAL A 263 -4.46 1.12 -13.00
C VAL A 263 -5.68 1.96 -12.61
N ASP A 264 -6.09 2.86 -13.48
CA ASP A 264 -7.18 3.80 -13.21
C ASP A 264 -8.51 3.07 -13.31
N ASP A 265 -9.35 3.17 -12.28
CA ASP A 265 -10.66 2.50 -12.23
C ASP A 265 -11.58 2.89 -13.42
N ASN A 266 -11.35 4.09 -13.95
CA ASN A 266 -11.88 4.49 -15.24
C ASN A 266 -10.96 5.53 -15.89
N PHE A 267 -10.10 5.08 -16.81
CA PHE A 267 -9.14 5.93 -17.52
C PHE A 267 -9.82 7.06 -18.30
N ILE A 268 -11.03 6.82 -18.80
CA ILE A 268 -11.75 7.79 -19.64
C ILE A 268 -12.53 8.85 -18.84
N SER A 269 -12.36 8.89 -17.51
CA SER A 269 -13.05 9.85 -16.62
C SER A 269 -12.82 11.33 -16.95
N LYS A 270 -11.76 11.66 -17.70
CA LYS A 270 -11.46 13.03 -18.15
C LYS A 270 -11.20 13.09 -19.67
N LYS A 271 -12.17 12.61 -20.47
CA LYS A 271 -12.10 12.51 -21.95
C LYS A 271 -11.46 13.72 -22.65
N ARG A 272 -11.85 14.95 -22.28
CA ARG A 272 -11.27 16.17 -22.88
C ARG A 272 -9.75 16.21 -22.71
N HIS A 273 -9.25 16.07 -21.48
CA HIS A 273 -7.82 16.13 -21.20
C HIS A 273 -7.05 14.95 -21.82
N LEU A 274 -7.67 13.77 -21.89
CA LEU A 274 -7.07 12.64 -22.60
C LEU A 274 -6.82 12.97 -24.07
N LYS A 275 -7.83 13.52 -24.75
CA LYS A 275 -7.74 13.87 -26.18
C LYS A 275 -6.81 15.05 -26.44
N THR A 276 -6.81 16.07 -25.58
CA THR A 276 -6.04 17.30 -25.82
C THR A 276 -4.60 17.23 -25.32
N ASP A 277 -4.32 16.44 -24.28
CA ASP A 277 -3.04 16.49 -23.58
C ASP A 277 -2.37 15.11 -23.48
N LEU A 278 -3.01 14.14 -22.81
CA LEU A 278 -2.33 12.89 -22.43
C LEU A 278 -2.06 11.98 -23.64
N LEU A 279 -3.08 11.64 -24.42
CA LEU A 279 -2.93 10.71 -25.56
C LEU A 279 -1.97 11.25 -26.62
N PRO A 280 -2.03 12.54 -27.03
CA PRO A 280 -1.02 13.11 -27.93
C PRO A 280 0.41 12.95 -27.38
N ALA A 281 0.63 13.25 -26.09
CA ALA A 281 1.94 13.09 -25.48
C ALA A 281 2.39 11.63 -25.40
N LEU A 282 1.47 10.69 -25.14
CA LEU A 282 1.78 9.25 -25.14
C LEU A 282 2.15 8.75 -26.54
N ILE A 283 1.42 9.18 -27.58
CA ILE A 283 1.70 8.86 -28.98
C ILE A 283 3.09 9.37 -29.37
N GLU A 284 3.39 10.64 -29.08
CA GLU A 284 4.70 11.22 -29.34
C GLU A 284 5.80 10.51 -28.53
N TRP A 285 5.58 10.26 -27.25
CA TRP A 285 6.55 9.57 -26.39
C TRP A 285 6.85 8.15 -26.89
N ARG A 286 5.88 7.44 -27.48
CA ARG A 286 6.11 6.10 -28.03
C ARG A 286 6.94 6.09 -29.32
N LYS A 287 7.03 7.19 -30.07
CA LYS A 287 7.81 7.23 -31.32
C LYS A 287 9.26 6.83 -31.05
N GLY A 288 9.78 5.89 -31.84
CA GLY A 288 11.15 5.37 -31.73
C GLY A 288 11.41 4.44 -30.53
N LYS A 289 10.40 4.11 -29.70
CA LYS A 289 10.53 3.16 -28.59
C LYS A 289 10.03 1.77 -28.98
N LYS A 290 10.68 0.74 -28.42
CA LYS A 290 10.29 -0.67 -28.58
C LYS A 290 9.58 -1.17 -27.32
N GLY A 291 8.53 -1.97 -27.48
CA GLY A 291 7.78 -2.56 -26.37
C GLY A 291 6.87 -1.54 -25.65
N MET A 292 6.54 -1.84 -24.39
CA MET A 292 5.61 -1.07 -23.56
C MET A 292 4.23 -0.84 -24.18
N PRO A 293 3.50 -1.92 -24.56
CA PRO A 293 2.08 -1.79 -24.90
C PRO A 293 1.28 -1.35 -23.67
N PHE A 294 0.29 -0.50 -23.88
CA PHE A 294 -0.56 0.05 -22.83
C PHE A 294 -1.87 -0.71 -22.76
N ASN A 295 -2.29 -1.03 -21.55
CA ASN A 295 -3.60 -1.57 -21.23
C ASN A 295 -4.24 -0.66 -20.18
N THR A 296 -5.57 -0.64 -20.13
CA THR A 296 -6.31 0.20 -19.18
C THR A 296 -7.73 -0.32 -18.99
N GLU A 297 -8.39 0.20 -17.96
CA GLU A 297 -9.83 0.02 -17.74
C GLU A 297 -10.59 1.27 -18.18
N ALA A 298 -11.73 1.07 -18.82
CA ALA A 298 -12.59 2.14 -19.30
C ALA A 298 -14.06 1.72 -19.19
N SER A 299 -14.92 2.70 -18.90
CA SER A 299 -16.36 2.49 -18.90
C SER A 299 -16.91 2.27 -20.32
N LEU A 300 -18.09 1.63 -20.41
CA LEU A 300 -18.69 1.22 -21.69
C LEU A 300 -18.99 2.40 -22.62
N ASP A 301 -19.26 3.59 -22.07
CA ASP A 301 -19.50 4.83 -22.83
C ASP A 301 -18.26 5.34 -23.60
N LEU A 302 -17.15 4.58 -23.59
CA LEU A 302 -16.08 4.73 -24.57
C LEU A 302 -16.58 4.50 -26.00
N VAL A 303 -17.52 3.57 -26.21
CA VAL A 303 -17.98 3.18 -27.55
C VAL A 303 -18.62 4.33 -28.33
N ASP A 304 -19.14 5.33 -27.62
CA ASP A 304 -19.78 6.52 -28.19
C ASP A 304 -18.77 7.57 -28.67
N ASP A 305 -17.47 7.36 -28.45
CA ASP A 305 -16.39 8.32 -28.76
C ASP A 305 -15.37 7.72 -29.72
N GLU A 306 -15.75 7.63 -31.01
CA GLU A 306 -14.91 7.05 -32.06
C GLU A 306 -13.53 7.71 -32.17
N GLN A 307 -13.45 9.03 -31.95
CA GLN A 307 -12.18 9.74 -31.94
C GLN A 307 -11.28 9.25 -30.80
N LEU A 308 -11.82 9.16 -29.58
CA LEU A 308 -11.06 8.68 -28.43
C LEU A 308 -10.59 7.23 -28.63
N MET A 309 -11.45 6.36 -29.15
CA MET A 309 -11.07 4.97 -29.48
C MET A 309 -9.91 4.91 -30.48
N LYS A 310 -9.97 5.70 -31.57
CA LYS A 310 -8.88 5.78 -32.57
C LYS A 310 -7.56 6.27 -31.99
N MET A 311 -7.58 7.12 -30.97
CA MET A 311 -6.38 7.61 -30.29
C MET A 311 -5.77 6.59 -29.31
N MET A 312 -6.53 5.57 -28.90
CA MET A 312 -6.11 4.55 -27.93
C MET A 312 -5.49 3.29 -28.58
N VAL A 313 -5.55 3.16 -29.90
CA VAL A 313 -5.09 1.98 -30.66
C VAL A 313 -3.86 2.25 -31.53
#